data_AF-A0A8B3PQC1-F1
#
_entry.id   AF-A0A8B3PQC1-F1
#
_cell.length_a   1.000
_cell.length_b   1.000
_cell.length_c   1.000
_cell.angle_alpha   90.00
_cell.angle_beta   90.00
_cell.angle_gamma   90.00
#
_symmetry.space_group_name_H-M   'P 1'
#
loop_
_entity.id
_entity.type
_entity.pdbx_description
1 polymer ?
#
loop_
_entity_poly.entity_id
_entity_poly.type
_entity_poly.pdbx_seq_one_letter_code
_entity_poly.pdbx_strand_id
1 'polypeptide(L)'
;MTTSLPPDSAIFNVRVSVFQRSAGRSAVAAAAYRSASRLEDHRIGETFDYTKKKAEDSFILAPPDAPAWVYDRAELWNRVEAAEKRKDAVVAREVLITIPRDIAEEDRRAFVEAAVAPYVRAGAVVDVAYHRPRAADSEEQPHFHVMLSTRLLDPTQESGFAKTRKAELLAMFESGGQYGGKRGEALTAERERIAGVMNEFLSRAGSTRRADHRSNAARGLHDREPEPTMGEGRKKAVTKRKRHDRRTALVAGMRATRIAENELTQAEEEIMALDPTRQARSGIRPRSKQDFKAKLLTQRFPDLANAAGWSADLHFVDTSNPALVKIATRDGGHIEVAGRRLKVYGQRGHADALAAALGATGDADEIERLEELKSIQRKGSGLRQRRKPDEVPSLPADRAESLADRWRSRGYTRITEAPDGVWISIGACRIQDLGDELRIHGPAASEAAVRAMVEKAVAEWGSEVEVFGDKAFKDAAWTEAQRQGVTVYDHATGELYEPSEDVRKAFEADRSRTRSEGDELIAIKNHRAVAALVLEAAAGDKSALTKLETNDMELSDFVTLHLDDQQRSKLVGRPEADVVSALPEFRRFGKSAREKENEMRNSAPESEAAFGIDVEDANARGHDLARVPR
;
A
#
# COMPACT_ATOMS: atom_id res chain seq x y z
N MET A 1 -19.68 -13.74 14.94
CA MET A 1 -19.77 -15.15 14.51
C MET A 1 -18.37 -15.67 14.26
N THR A 2 -17.94 -16.70 14.98
CA THR A 2 -16.62 -17.31 14.78
C THR A 2 -16.68 -18.23 13.55
N THR A 3 -16.03 -17.86 12.45
CA THR A 3 -16.05 -18.62 11.19
C THR A 3 -14.62 -18.86 10.68
N SER A 4 -14.41 -20.02 10.06
CA SER A 4 -13.15 -20.33 9.36
C SER A 4 -13.11 -19.78 7.93
N LEU A 5 -14.19 -19.16 7.46
CA LEU A 5 -14.24 -18.48 6.17
C LEU A 5 -13.60 -17.09 6.27
N PRO A 6 -12.97 -16.57 5.19
CA PRO A 6 -12.48 -15.19 5.19
C PRO A 6 -13.58 -14.18 5.62
N PRO A 7 -13.22 -13.03 6.22
CA PRO A 7 -14.18 -12.04 6.71
C PRO A 7 -15.17 -11.52 5.66
N ASP A 8 -14.75 -11.44 4.40
CA ASP A 8 -15.52 -11.00 3.23
C ASP A 8 -16.28 -12.13 2.51
N SER A 9 -16.23 -13.35 3.05
CA SER A 9 -16.67 -14.55 2.33
C SER A 9 -17.83 -15.25 3.01
N ALA A 10 -18.92 -15.44 2.29
CA ALA A 10 -20.06 -16.23 2.73
C ALA A 10 -19.88 -17.71 2.38
N ILE A 11 -20.54 -18.59 3.14
CA ILE A 11 -20.51 -20.03 2.83
C ILE A 11 -21.23 -20.28 1.50
N PHE A 12 -20.53 -20.93 0.56
CA PHE A 12 -21.11 -21.34 -0.70
C PHE A 12 -20.97 -22.85 -0.87
N ASN A 13 -22.10 -23.54 -0.94
CA ASN A 13 -22.13 -24.96 -1.29
C ASN A 13 -23.42 -25.28 -2.03
N VAL A 14 -23.26 -25.51 -3.34
CA VAL A 14 -24.30 -26.02 -4.23
C VAL A 14 -23.87 -27.38 -4.75
N ARG A 15 -24.67 -28.42 -4.52
CA ARG A 15 -24.41 -29.77 -5.01
C ARG A 15 -25.54 -30.25 -5.87
N VAL A 16 -25.21 -30.67 -7.09
CA VAL A 16 -26.16 -31.33 -7.98
C VAL A 16 -25.91 -32.84 -7.95
N SER A 17 -26.96 -33.62 -7.81
CA SER A 17 -26.93 -35.08 -7.92
C SER A 17 -28.18 -35.62 -8.60
N VAL A 18 -28.16 -36.88 -9.01
CA VAL A 18 -29.28 -37.55 -9.66
C VAL A 18 -29.74 -38.75 -8.83
N PHE A 19 -31.03 -39.04 -8.89
CA PHE A 19 -31.60 -40.29 -8.37
C PHE A 19 -31.76 -41.25 -9.54
N GLN A 20 -30.97 -42.31 -9.55
CA GLN A 20 -30.96 -43.32 -10.59
C GLN A 20 -31.40 -44.67 -10.04
N ARG A 21 -32.33 -45.33 -10.74
CA ARG A 21 -32.88 -46.62 -10.32
C ARG A 21 -31.83 -47.74 -10.25
N SER A 22 -30.91 -47.79 -11.20
CA SER A 22 -29.83 -48.78 -11.21
C SER A 22 -28.89 -48.65 -10.01
N ALA A 23 -28.88 -47.50 -9.33
CA ALA A 23 -28.18 -47.28 -8.07
C ALA A 23 -29.07 -47.53 -6.83
N GLY A 24 -30.24 -48.15 -7.00
CA GLY A 24 -31.20 -48.44 -5.93
C GLY A 24 -31.89 -47.20 -5.35
N ARG A 25 -31.99 -46.10 -6.12
CA ARG A 25 -32.60 -44.85 -5.66
C ARG A 25 -34.06 -44.76 -6.13
N SER A 26 -34.96 -44.40 -5.23
CA SER A 26 -36.37 -44.06 -5.50
C SER A 26 -36.60 -42.56 -5.26
N ALA A 27 -37.36 -41.93 -6.15
CA ALA A 27 -37.78 -40.54 -6.01
C ALA A 27 -38.75 -40.37 -4.84
N VAL A 28 -39.66 -41.34 -4.63
CA VAL A 28 -40.60 -41.34 -3.50
C VAL A 28 -39.85 -41.46 -2.17
N ALA A 29 -38.91 -42.41 -2.06
CA ALA A 29 -38.07 -42.55 -0.88
C ALA A 29 -37.24 -41.28 -0.60
N ALA A 30 -36.73 -40.66 -1.67
CA ALA A 30 -36.00 -39.42 -1.56
C ALA A 30 -36.90 -38.30 -1.03
N ALA A 31 -38.05 -38.04 -1.65
CA ALA A 31 -38.99 -37.00 -1.26
C ALA A 31 -39.47 -37.16 0.19
N ALA A 32 -39.79 -38.39 0.61
CA ALA A 32 -40.16 -38.71 1.99
C ALA A 32 -39.05 -38.33 2.97
N TYR A 33 -37.80 -38.69 2.65
CA TYR A 33 -36.64 -38.40 3.48
C TYR A 33 -36.39 -36.89 3.65
N ARG A 34 -36.52 -36.11 2.58
CA ARG A 34 -36.24 -34.65 2.59
C ARG A 34 -37.35 -33.89 3.29
N SER A 35 -38.60 -34.20 3.00
CA SER A 35 -39.76 -33.54 3.61
C SER A 35 -40.08 -34.03 5.03
N ALA A 36 -39.32 -35.01 5.55
CA ALA A 36 -39.60 -35.68 6.83
C ALA A 36 -41.03 -36.23 6.91
N SER A 37 -41.49 -36.86 5.82
CA SER A 37 -42.85 -37.38 5.68
C SER A 37 -42.85 -38.91 5.53
N ARG A 38 -44.07 -39.48 5.49
CA ARG A 38 -44.32 -40.90 5.22
C ARG A 38 -44.99 -41.03 3.85
N LEU A 39 -44.31 -41.64 2.88
CA LEU A 39 -44.82 -41.84 1.52
C LEU A 39 -44.69 -43.32 1.11
N GLU A 40 -45.63 -43.81 0.30
CA GLU A 40 -45.60 -45.15 -0.29
C GLU A 40 -45.18 -45.09 -1.75
N ASP A 41 -44.24 -45.95 -2.16
CA ASP A 41 -43.85 -46.13 -3.57
C ASP A 41 -44.67 -47.27 -4.17
N HIS A 42 -45.72 -46.90 -4.91
CA HIS A 42 -46.70 -47.86 -5.46
C HIS A 42 -46.07 -48.86 -6.45
N ARG A 43 -44.92 -48.52 -7.05
CA ARG A 43 -44.23 -49.39 -8.00
C ARG A 43 -43.61 -50.61 -7.31
N ILE A 44 -43.16 -50.47 -6.07
CA ILE A 44 -42.48 -51.52 -5.31
C ILE A 44 -43.25 -51.98 -4.06
N GLY A 45 -44.34 -51.29 -3.70
CA GLY A 45 -45.15 -51.60 -2.53
C GLY A 45 -44.44 -51.33 -1.21
N GLU A 46 -43.42 -50.45 -1.20
CA GLU A 46 -42.67 -50.10 0.00
C GLU A 46 -43.11 -48.75 0.54
N THR A 47 -43.31 -48.67 1.87
CA THR A 47 -43.56 -47.42 2.58
C THR A 47 -42.27 -46.88 3.20
N PHE A 48 -41.95 -45.63 2.89
CA PHE A 48 -40.81 -44.90 3.46
C PHE A 48 -41.28 -43.92 4.52
N ASP A 49 -41.08 -44.26 5.79
CA ASP A 49 -41.45 -43.41 6.93
C ASP A 49 -40.24 -42.68 7.53
N TYR A 50 -40.17 -41.37 7.26
CA TYR A 50 -39.15 -40.48 7.80
C TYR A 50 -39.72 -39.38 8.71
N THR A 51 -40.91 -39.59 9.26
CA THR A 51 -41.58 -38.64 10.19
C THR A 51 -40.77 -38.35 11.46
N LYS A 52 -39.81 -39.22 11.80
CA LYS A 52 -38.85 -39.00 12.90
C LYS A 52 -37.73 -38.00 12.58
N LYS A 53 -37.61 -37.57 11.32
CA LYS A 53 -36.69 -36.50 10.91
C LYS A 53 -37.35 -35.13 11.10
N LYS A 54 -36.58 -34.06 10.89
CA LYS A 54 -37.06 -32.69 10.94
C LYS A 54 -36.78 -32.00 9.61
N ALA A 55 -37.82 -31.42 9.03
CA ALA A 55 -37.75 -30.37 8.03
C ALA A 55 -38.46 -29.15 8.64
N GLU A 56 -37.91 -27.96 8.44
CA GLU A 56 -38.52 -26.73 8.96
C GLU A 56 -39.71 -26.29 8.09
N ASP A 57 -39.61 -26.51 6.78
CA ASP A 57 -40.67 -26.26 5.82
C ASP A 57 -40.51 -27.18 4.59
N SER A 58 -41.59 -27.43 3.86
CA SER A 58 -41.54 -28.10 2.56
C SER A 58 -42.71 -27.71 1.67
N PHE A 59 -42.43 -27.39 0.40
CA PHE A 59 -43.43 -26.91 -0.55
C PHE A 59 -43.05 -27.28 -1.99
N ILE A 60 -44.03 -27.25 -2.89
CA ILE A 60 -43.85 -27.56 -4.31
C ILE A 60 -44.11 -26.30 -5.13
N LEU A 61 -43.21 -26.02 -6.07
CA LEU A 61 -43.37 -24.99 -7.09
C LEU A 61 -43.54 -25.68 -8.45
N ALA A 62 -44.50 -25.22 -9.23
CA ALA A 62 -44.80 -25.79 -10.53
C ALA A 62 -45.10 -24.68 -11.55
N PRO A 63 -45.06 -24.98 -12.86
CA PRO A 63 -45.49 -24.03 -13.90
C PRO A 63 -46.94 -23.54 -13.67
N PRO A 64 -47.31 -22.34 -14.16
CA PRO A 64 -48.63 -21.74 -13.90
C PRO A 64 -49.83 -22.64 -14.23
N ASP A 65 -49.74 -23.44 -15.30
CA ASP A 65 -50.82 -24.33 -15.76
C ASP A 65 -50.70 -25.76 -15.23
N ALA A 66 -49.96 -25.97 -14.14
CA ALA A 66 -49.76 -27.29 -13.57
C ALA A 66 -51.06 -27.82 -12.92
N PRO A 67 -51.41 -29.10 -13.14
CA PRO A 67 -52.62 -29.70 -12.59
C PRO A 67 -52.53 -29.85 -11.06
N ALA A 68 -53.64 -29.70 -10.34
CA ALA A 68 -53.64 -29.65 -8.87
C ALA A 68 -52.89 -30.81 -8.17
N TRP A 69 -52.87 -32.00 -8.78
CA TRP A 69 -52.19 -33.17 -8.23
C TRP A 69 -50.68 -32.99 -8.06
N VAL A 70 -50.01 -32.08 -8.79
CA VAL A 70 -48.55 -31.86 -8.61
C VAL A 70 -48.21 -31.33 -7.22
N TYR A 71 -49.15 -30.69 -6.52
CA TYR A 71 -48.94 -30.17 -5.17
C TYR A 71 -49.15 -31.24 -4.09
N ASP A 72 -49.64 -32.43 -4.44
CA ASP A 72 -49.56 -33.61 -3.59
C ASP A 72 -48.22 -34.32 -3.84
N ARG A 73 -47.37 -34.32 -2.82
CA ARG A 73 -46.01 -34.89 -2.92
C ARG A 73 -46.00 -36.39 -3.18
N ALA A 74 -46.94 -37.14 -2.59
CA ALA A 74 -47.02 -38.58 -2.79
C ALA A 74 -47.40 -38.88 -4.24
N GLU A 75 -48.41 -38.17 -4.75
CA GLU A 75 -48.90 -38.31 -6.11
C GLU A 75 -47.86 -37.88 -7.14
N LEU A 76 -47.20 -36.73 -6.92
CA LEU A 76 -46.15 -36.21 -7.79
C LEU A 76 -45.04 -37.25 -8.01
N TRP A 77 -44.45 -37.76 -6.92
CA TRP A 77 -43.28 -38.62 -7.05
C TRP A 77 -43.62 -40.04 -7.48
N ASN A 78 -44.83 -40.54 -7.18
CA ASN A 78 -45.31 -41.80 -7.76
C ASN A 78 -45.55 -41.68 -9.26
N ARG A 79 -46.09 -40.56 -9.75
CA ARG A 79 -46.24 -40.28 -11.19
C ARG A 79 -44.91 -40.14 -11.91
N VAL A 80 -43.91 -39.50 -11.28
CA VAL A 80 -42.53 -39.44 -11.80
C VAL A 80 -41.93 -40.84 -11.92
N GLU A 81 -42.11 -41.70 -10.91
CA GLU A 81 -41.69 -43.09 -11.00
C GLU A 81 -42.45 -43.83 -12.12
N ALA A 82 -43.77 -43.71 -12.21
CA ALA A 82 -44.56 -44.37 -13.27
C ALA A 82 -44.16 -43.93 -14.69
N ALA A 83 -43.75 -42.66 -14.88
CA ALA A 83 -43.33 -42.13 -16.16
C ALA A 83 -42.02 -42.76 -16.70
N GLU A 84 -41.15 -43.28 -15.82
CA GLU A 84 -39.91 -43.92 -16.22
C GLU A 84 -40.07 -45.43 -16.37
N LYS A 85 -39.70 -45.97 -17.54
CA LYS A 85 -39.83 -47.42 -17.83
C LYS A 85 -38.52 -48.19 -17.70
N ARG A 86 -37.37 -47.53 -17.82
CA ARG A 86 -36.07 -48.21 -17.82
C ARG A 86 -35.55 -48.46 -16.41
N LYS A 87 -34.81 -49.56 -16.23
CA LYS A 87 -34.15 -49.92 -14.96
C LYS A 87 -33.00 -48.98 -14.56
N ASP A 88 -32.44 -48.25 -15.53
CA ASP A 88 -31.33 -47.31 -15.35
C ASP A 88 -31.78 -45.85 -15.42
N ALA A 89 -33.09 -45.59 -15.40
CA ALA A 89 -33.65 -44.26 -15.52
C ALA A 89 -33.22 -43.34 -14.37
N VAL A 90 -32.96 -42.08 -14.72
CA VAL A 90 -32.79 -40.99 -13.75
C VAL A 90 -34.16 -40.42 -13.44
N VAL A 91 -34.74 -40.77 -12.30
CA VAL A 91 -36.12 -40.42 -11.94
C VAL A 91 -36.25 -38.96 -11.50
N ALA A 92 -35.24 -38.44 -10.80
CA ALA A 92 -35.23 -37.07 -10.29
C ALA A 92 -33.80 -36.51 -10.25
N ARG A 93 -33.68 -35.19 -10.20
CA ARG A 93 -32.43 -34.47 -9.93
C ARG A 93 -32.55 -33.73 -8.60
N GLU A 94 -31.48 -33.66 -7.84
CA GLU A 94 -31.40 -32.91 -6.58
C GLU A 94 -30.39 -31.78 -6.71
N VAL A 95 -30.79 -30.57 -6.33
CA VAL A 95 -29.91 -29.41 -6.11
C VAL A 95 -29.95 -29.10 -4.62
N LEU A 96 -28.86 -29.36 -3.92
CA LEU A 96 -28.69 -28.94 -2.53
C LEU A 96 -28.08 -27.54 -2.52
N ILE A 97 -28.70 -26.60 -1.82
CA ILE A 97 -28.26 -25.20 -1.72
C ILE A 97 -28.06 -24.85 -0.24
N THR A 98 -26.82 -24.58 0.17
CA THR A 98 -26.53 -24.05 1.51
C THR A 98 -26.85 -22.56 1.55
N ILE A 99 -27.44 -22.09 2.66
CA ILE A 99 -27.80 -20.68 2.85
C ILE A 99 -26.80 -20.04 3.81
N PRO A 100 -26.20 -18.90 3.46
CA PRO A 100 -25.46 -18.08 4.41
C PRO A 100 -26.36 -17.62 5.56
N ARG A 101 -25.84 -17.69 6.80
CA ARG A 101 -26.54 -17.22 8.00
C ARG A 101 -26.81 -15.70 7.99
N ASP A 102 -26.08 -14.97 7.16
CA ASP A 102 -26.31 -13.57 6.80
C ASP A 102 -27.68 -13.29 6.17
N ILE A 103 -28.27 -14.29 5.50
CA ILE A 103 -29.60 -14.17 4.92
C ILE A 103 -30.61 -14.45 6.03
N ALA A 104 -31.36 -13.41 6.38
CA ALA A 104 -32.39 -13.43 7.41
C ALA A 104 -33.43 -14.51 7.13
N GLU A 105 -34.04 -15.08 8.18
CA GLU A 105 -34.91 -16.25 8.08
C GLU A 105 -36.11 -16.00 7.16
N GLU A 106 -36.68 -14.81 7.26
CA GLU A 106 -37.79 -14.28 6.46
C GLU A 106 -37.48 -14.24 4.95
N ASP A 107 -36.21 -14.02 4.57
CA ASP A 107 -35.80 -13.90 3.17
C ASP A 107 -35.45 -15.25 2.53
N ARG A 108 -35.29 -16.33 3.33
CA ARG A 108 -34.79 -17.63 2.85
C ARG A 108 -35.73 -18.27 1.83
N ARG A 109 -37.05 -18.10 2.01
CA ARG A 109 -38.05 -18.60 1.06
C ARG A 109 -37.98 -17.86 -0.28
N ALA A 110 -37.98 -16.52 -0.24
CA ALA A 110 -37.83 -15.70 -1.44
C ALA A 110 -36.51 -16.00 -2.17
N PHE A 111 -35.43 -16.24 -1.42
CA PHE A 111 -34.14 -16.65 -1.97
C PHE A 111 -34.24 -17.96 -2.76
N VAL A 112 -34.81 -19.02 -2.17
CA VAL A 112 -34.90 -20.31 -2.88
C VAL A 112 -35.85 -20.24 -4.06
N GLU A 113 -36.97 -19.52 -3.95
CA GLU A 113 -37.90 -19.29 -5.05
C GLU A 113 -37.19 -18.59 -6.23
N ALA A 114 -36.41 -17.54 -5.96
CA ALA A 114 -35.59 -16.88 -6.98
C ALA A 114 -34.51 -17.81 -7.56
N ALA A 115 -33.85 -18.60 -6.70
CA ALA A 115 -32.82 -19.53 -7.13
C ALA A 115 -33.37 -20.62 -8.05
N VAL A 116 -34.58 -21.13 -7.82
CA VAL A 116 -35.17 -22.25 -8.61
C VAL A 116 -36.12 -21.81 -9.72
N ALA A 117 -36.49 -20.52 -9.78
CA ALA A 117 -37.38 -19.97 -10.79
C ALA A 117 -37.00 -20.35 -12.26
N PRO A 118 -35.72 -20.40 -12.66
CA PRO A 118 -35.35 -20.86 -14.00
C PRO A 118 -35.78 -22.31 -14.28
N TYR A 119 -35.75 -23.20 -13.29
CA TYR A 119 -36.16 -24.59 -13.46
C TYR A 119 -37.67 -24.70 -13.66
N VAL A 120 -38.45 -23.93 -12.89
CA VAL A 120 -39.91 -23.86 -13.02
C VAL A 120 -40.28 -23.29 -14.39
N ARG A 121 -39.60 -22.21 -14.84
CA ARG A 121 -39.79 -21.65 -16.19
C ARG A 121 -39.43 -22.62 -17.31
N ALA A 122 -38.40 -23.44 -17.11
CA ALA A 122 -38.06 -24.52 -18.03
C ALA A 122 -39.10 -25.65 -18.03
N GLY A 123 -40.06 -25.63 -17.10
CA GLY A 123 -41.20 -26.55 -17.02
C GLY A 123 -41.01 -27.72 -16.06
N ALA A 124 -40.00 -27.67 -15.19
CA ALA A 124 -39.84 -28.65 -14.11
C ALA A 124 -40.86 -28.39 -12.98
N VAL A 125 -41.34 -29.47 -12.37
CA VAL A 125 -41.94 -29.40 -11.03
C VAL A 125 -40.83 -29.51 -10.01
N VAL A 126 -40.84 -28.62 -9.01
CA VAL A 126 -39.77 -28.41 -8.05
C VAL A 126 -40.29 -28.64 -6.65
N ASP A 127 -39.83 -29.68 -5.97
CA ASP A 127 -40.15 -29.97 -4.57
C ASP A 127 -39.00 -29.50 -3.67
N VAL A 128 -39.30 -28.58 -2.77
CA VAL A 128 -38.33 -27.94 -1.88
C VAL A 128 -38.54 -28.42 -0.46
N ALA A 129 -37.46 -28.78 0.23
CA ALA A 129 -37.46 -29.02 1.67
C ALA A 129 -36.37 -28.20 2.36
N TYR A 130 -36.77 -27.44 3.38
CA TYR A 130 -35.89 -26.59 4.18
C TYR A 130 -35.39 -27.32 5.43
N HIS A 131 -34.06 -27.33 5.64
CA HIS A 131 -33.41 -27.98 6.76
C HIS A 131 -32.55 -26.97 7.53
N ARG A 132 -32.61 -27.03 8.87
CA ARG A 132 -31.81 -26.19 9.77
C ARG A 132 -31.14 -27.01 10.89
N PRO A 133 -30.27 -27.99 10.58
CA PRO A 133 -29.53 -28.71 11.62
C PRO A 133 -28.47 -27.80 12.26
N ARG A 134 -27.91 -28.23 13.39
CA ARG A 134 -26.72 -27.59 13.99
C ARG A 134 -25.44 -28.02 13.28
N ALA A 135 -24.58 -27.06 12.97
CA ALA A 135 -23.22 -27.25 12.48
C ALA A 135 -22.24 -27.55 13.63
N ALA A 136 -20.97 -27.79 13.25
CA ALA A 136 -19.91 -28.13 14.20
C ALA A 136 -19.50 -26.96 15.11
N ASP A 137 -19.79 -25.73 14.70
CA ASP A 137 -19.66 -24.51 15.49
C ASP A 137 -20.88 -24.29 16.41
N SER A 138 -21.78 -25.27 16.51
CA SER A 138 -23.04 -25.23 17.27
C SER A 138 -24.11 -24.27 16.74
N GLU A 139 -23.81 -23.53 15.69
CA GLU A 139 -24.72 -22.60 15.02
C GLU A 139 -25.57 -23.31 13.94
N GLU A 140 -26.60 -22.65 13.40
CA GLU A 140 -27.49 -23.26 12.39
C GLU A 140 -26.81 -23.48 11.03
N GLN A 141 -27.06 -24.60 10.36
CA GLN A 141 -26.61 -24.87 8.99
C GLN A 141 -27.79 -24.89 8.01
N PRO A 142 -28.44 -23.75 7.76
CA PRO A 142 -29.62 -23.71 6.91
C PRO A 142 -29.28 -24.13 5.47
N HIS A 143 -30.08 -25.04 4.91
CA HIS A 143 -29.94 -25.49 3.52
C HIS A 143 -31.28 -25.98 2.96
N PHE A 144 -31.43 -25.87 1.64
CA PHE A 144 -32.54 -26.43 0.90
C PHE A 144 -32.12 -27.68 0.15
N HIS A 145 -32.94 -28.71 0.24
CA HIS A 145 -32.96 -29.80 -0.74
C HIS A 145 -34.01 -29.47 -1.80
N VAL A 146 -33.61 -29.38 -3.06
CA VAL A 146 -34.50 -29.07 -4.19
C VAL A 146 -34.53 -30.27 -5.12
N MET A 147 -35.66 -30.97 -5.20
CA MET A 147 -35.87 -32.07 -6.13
C MET A 147 -36.60 -31.60 -7.38
N LEU A 148 -36.09 -31.95 -8.56
CA LEU A 148 -36.62 -31.56 -9.86
C LEU A 148 -37.18 -32.78 -10.59
N SER A 149 -38.38 -32.64 -11.16
CA SER A 149 -38.86 -33.58 -12.18
C SER A 149 -37.92 -33.55 -13.39
N THR A 150 -37.76 -34.69 -14.07
CA THR A 150 -36.88 -34.80 -15.25
C THR A 150 -37.62 -34.66 -16.57
N ARG A 151 -38.95 -34.59 -16.51
CA ARG A 151 -39.90 -34.51 -17.62
C ARG A 151 -40.85 -33.35 -17.39
N LEU A 152 -41.37 -32.81 -18.49
CA LEU A 152 -42.43 -31.81 -18.46
C LEU A 152 -43.77 -32.45 -18.16
N LEU A 153 -44.68 -31.64 -17.63
CA LEU A 153 -46.06 -32.03 -17.50
C LEU A 153 -46.69 -32.17 -18.90
N ASP A 154 -47.47 -33.23 -19.08
CA ASP A 154 -48.24 -33.50 -20.29
C ASP A 154 -49.56 -34.17 -19.88
N PRO A 155 -50.69 -33.44 -19.91
CA PRO A 155 -51.98 -33.97 -19.48
C PRO A 155 -52.50 -35.07 -20.40
N THR A 156 -51.91 -35.27 -21.59
CA THR A 156 -52.30 -36.36 -22.51
C THR A 156 -51.69 -37.71 -22.13
N GLN A 157 -50.72 -37.72 -21.21
CA GLN A 157 -50.09 -38.95 -20.72
C GLN A 157 -50.76 -39.39 -19.42
N GLU A 158 -50.95 -40.70 -19.25
CA GLU A 158 -51.54 -41.29 -18.03
C GLU A 158 -50.77 -40.89 -16.76
N SER A 159 -49.43 -40.90 -16.82
CA SER A 159 -48.57 -40.43 -15.73
C SER A 159 -48.62 -38.91 -15.49
N GLY A 160 -49.17 -38.13 -16.42
CA GLY A 160 -49.11 -36.66 -16.41
C GLY A 160 -47.75 -36.08 -16.82
N PHE A 161 -46.78 -36.91 -17.24
CA PHE A 161 -45.46 -36.48 -17.69
C PHE A 161 -45.16 -36.91 -19.15
N ALA A 162 -44.51 -36.02 -19.90
CA ALA A 162 -44.16 -36.22 -21.30
C ALA A 162 -43.19 -37.40 -21.53
N LYS A 163 -43.33 -38.06 -22.69
CA LYS A 163 -42.46 -39.17 -23.12
C LYS A 163 -41.01 -38.75 -23.40
N THR A 164 -40.77 -37.49 -23.73
CA THR A 164 -39.44 -36.94 -23.97
C THR A 164 -39.03 -36.01 -22.84
N ARG A 165 -37.71 -35.95 -22.58
CA ARG A 165 -37.15 -34.97 -21.65
C ARG A 165 -36.91 -33.67 -22.41
N LYS A 166 -37.15 -32.52 -21.78
CA LYS A 166 -36.93 -31.22 -22.42
C LYS A 166 -35.44 -30.93 -22.53
N ALA A 167 -34.99 -30.54 -23.72
CA ALA A 167 -33.60 -30.18 -23.99
C ALA A 167 -33.10 -29.06 -23.08
N GLU A 168 -33.92 -28.02 -22.84
CA GLU A 168 -33.55 -26.87 -22.01
C GLU A 168 -33.21 -27.26 -20.56
N LEU A 169 -34.07 -28.03 -19.89
CA LEU A 169 -33.84 -28.49 -18.52
C LEU A 169 -32.65 -29.47 -18.43
N LEU A 170 -32.38 -30.23 -19.49
CA LEU A 170 -31.20 -31.08 -19.56
C LEU A 170 -29.92 -30.24 -19.72
N ALA A 171 -29.93 -29.27 -20.63
CA ALA A 171 -28.81 -28.40 -20.95
C ALA A 171 -28.30 -27.63 -19.71
N MET A 172 -29.20 -27.21 -18.82
CA MET A 172 -28.84 -26.56 -17.53
C MET A 172 -27.91 -27.40 -16.64
N PHE A 173 -27.87 -28.72 -16.83
CA PHE A 173 -27.04 -29.64 -16.05
C PHE A 173 -26.14 -30.51 -16.93
N GLU A 174 -26.04 -30.21 -18.22
CA GLU A 174 -25.29 -31.00 -19.18
C GLU A 174 -23.81 -30.66 -19.10
N SER A 175 -23.03 -31.57 -18.52
CA SER A 175 -21.57 -31.47 -18.57
C SER A 175 -21.09 -32.09 -19.88
N GLY A 176 -20.74 -31.25 -20.87
CA GLY A 176 -20.40 -31.57 -22.26
C GLY A 176 -19.26 -32.56 -22.54
N GLY A 177 -18.83 -33.38 -21.58
CA GLY A 177 -17.75 -34.35 -21.78
C GLY A 177 -18.01 -35.33 -22.94
N GLN A 178 -19.14 -36.06 -22.91
CA GLN A 178 -19.46 -37.10 -23.91
C GLN A 178 -20.25 -36.56 -25.12
N TYR A 179 -20.81 -35.35 -25.02
CA TYR A 179 -21.75 -34.78 -26.01
C TYR A 179 -21.27 -33.46 -26.64
N GLY A 180 -20.01 -33.07 -26.43
CA GLY A 180 -19.43 -31.80 -26.88
C GLY A 180 -19.55 -30.69 -25.82
N GLY A 181 -18.47 -29.92 -25.61
CA GLY A 181 -18.33 -28.91 -24.55
C GLY A 181 -17.34 -29.30 -23.44
N LYS A 182 -17.01 -28.39 -22.52
CA LYS A 182 -16.09 -28.72 -21.42
C LYS A 182 -16.82 -29.48 -20.32
N ARG A 183 -16.20 -30.55 -19.81
CA ARG A 183 -16.74 -31.31 -18.68
C ARG A 183 -16.96 -30.38 -17.48
N GLY A 184 -18.21 -30.24 -17.04
CA GLY A 184 -18.59 -29.47 -15.85
C GLY A 184 -18.94 -28.01 -16.14
N GLU A 185 -18.97 -27.58 -17.40
CA GLU A 185 -19.26 -26.20 -17.79
C GLU A 185 -20.65 -25.74 -17.35
N ALA A 186 -21.73 -26.46 -17.72
CA ALA A 186 -23.09 -26.10 -17.29
C ALA A 186 -23.25 -26.10 -15.76
N LEU A 187 -22.62 -27.06 -15.06
CA LEU A 187 -22.62 -27.08 -13.60
C LEU A 187 -21.88 -25.87 -13.01
N THR A 188 -20.82 -25.40 -13.66
CA THR A 188 -20.07 -24.21 -13.24
C THR A 188 -20.92 -22.96 -13.43
N ALA A 189 -21.53 -22.80 -14.61
CA ALA A 189 -22.45 -21.70 -14.90
C ALA A 189 -23.66 -21.69 -13.95
N GLU A 190 -24.18 -22.86 -13.61
CA GLU A 190 -25.31 -22.97 -12.70
C GLU A 190 -24.93 -22.61 -11.25
N ARG A 191 -23.73 -23.01 -10.81
CA ARG A 191 -23.20 -22.60 -9.50
C ARG A 191 -22.92 -21.09 -9.47
N GLU A 192 -22.42 -20.52 -10.56
CA GLU A 192 -22.22 -19.08 -10.71
C GLU A 192 -23.53 -18.31 -10.61
N ARG A 193 -24.56 -18.75 -11.35
CA ARG A 193 -25.89 -18.15 -11.30
C ARG A 193 -26.49 -18.17 -9.90
N ILE A 194 -26.43 -19.31 -9.20
CA ILE A 194 -26.93 -19.42 -7.82
C ILE A 194 -26.10 -18.54 -6.87
N ALA A 195 -24.78 -18.43 -7.06
CA ALA A 195 -23.95 -17.51 -6.29
C ALA A 195 -24.35 -16.05 -6.52
N GLY A 196 -24.68 -15.66 -7.76
CA GLY A 196 -25.21 -14.34 -8.11
C GLY A 196 -26.50 -14.03 -7.35
N VAL A 197 -27.50 -14.91 -7.42
CA VAL A 197 -28.76 -14.76 -6.66
C VAL A 197 -28.48 -14.68 -5.15
N MET A 198 -27.61 -15.53 -4.62
CA MET A 198 -27.23 -15.49 -3.20
C MET A 198 -26.59 -14.15 -2.82
N ASN A 199 -25.75 -13.57 -3.68
CA ASN A 199 -25.09 -12.29 -3.46
C ASN A 199 -26.04 -11.09 -3.52
N GLU A 200 -27.11 -11.16 -4.32
CA GLU A 200 -28.17 -10.15 -4.31
C GLU A 200 -28.85 -10.11 -2.95
N PHE A 201 -29.22 -11.26 -2.40
CA PHE A 201 -29.84 -11.37 -1.07
C PHE A 201 -28.88 -10.96 0.05
N LEU A 202 -27.61 -11.36 -0.02
CA LEU A 202 -26.57 -10.89 0.92
C LEU A 202 -26.42 -9.38 0.90
N SER A 203 -26.48 -8.76 -0.29
CA SER A 203 -26.38 -7.30 -0.45
C SER A 203 -27.61 -6.59 0.13
N ARG A 204 -28.82 -7.13 -0.10
CA ARG A 204 -30.07 -6.61 0.50
C ARG A 204 -30.04 -6.68 2.03
N ALA A 205 -29.46 -7.73 2.58
CA ALA A 205 -29.25 -7.90 4.02
C ALA A 205 -28.14 -6.99 4.61
N GLY A 206 -27.49 -6.15 3.79
CA GLY A 206 -26.39 -5.30 4.23
C GLY A 206 -25.11 -6.06 4.59
N SER A 207 -25.00 -7.34 4.24
CA SER A 207 -23.80 -8.13 4.52
C SER A 207 -22.63 -7.65 3.66
N THR A 208 -21.45 -7.56 4.26
CA THR A 208 -20.18 -7.34 3.55
C THR A 208 -19.64 -8.63 2.93
N ARG A 209 -20.22 -9.79 3.24
CA ARG A 209 -19.78 -11.10 2.76
C ARG A 209 -20.35 -11.45 1.39
N ARG A 210 -19.59 -12.14 0.56
CA ARG A 210 -20.04 -12.64 -0.75
C ARG A 210 -19.78 -14.13 -0.91
N ALA A 211 -20.75 -14.82 -1.51
CA ALA A 211 -20.64 -16.19 -1.95
C ALA A 211 -19.88 -16.26 -3.28
N ASP A 212 -18.94 -17.19 -3.38
CA ASP A 212 -18.13 -17.39 -4.59
C ASP A 212 -18.10 -18.88 -4.93
N HIS A 213 -18.48 -19.22 -6.17
CA HIS A 213 -18.54 -20.59 -6.64
C HIS A 213 -17.18 -21.19 -7.01
N ARG A 214 -16.18 -20.32 -7.24
CA ARG A 214 -14.86 -20.67 -7.74
C ARG A 214 -14.06 -21.41 -6.66
N SER A 215 -13.07 -22.19 -7.10
CA SER A 215 -12.14 -22.85 -6.18
C SER A 215 -11.29 -21.82 -5.43
N ASN A 216 -10.72 -22.21 -4.29
CA ASN A 216 -9.78 -21.35 -3.55
C ASN A 216 -8.66 -20.84 -4.47
N ALA A 217 -8.09 -21.70 -5.32
CA ALA A 217 -7.07 -21.30 -6.29
C ALA A 217 -7.56 -20.22 -7.27
N ALA A 218 -8.74 -20.38 -7.86
CA ALA A 218 -9.30 -19.40 -8.81
C ALA A 218 -9.73 -18.08 -8.14
N ARG A 219 -9.93 -18.09 -6.82
CA ARG A 219 -10.16 -16.89 -5.99
C ARG A 219 -8.87 -16.22 -5.54
N GLY A 220 -7.71 -16.75 -5.94
CA GLY A 220 -6.42 -16.28 -5.48
C GLY A 220 -6.17 -16.59 -3.99
N LEU A 221 -6.79 -17.63 -3.43
CA LEU A 221 -6.55 -18.14 -2.06
C LEU A 221 -5.64 -19.37 -2.11
N HIS A 222 -4.46 -19.25 -2.74
CA HIS A 222 -3.54 -20.38 -2.94
C HIS A 222 -3.03 -21.01 -1.64
N ASP A 223 -2.98 -20.23 -0.56
CA ASP A 223 -2.44 -20.70 0.73
C ASP A 223 -3.51 -21.42 1.57
N ARG A 224 -4.78 -21.46 1.11
CA ARG A 224 -5.89 -22.11 1.82
C ARG A 224 -6.23 -23.46 1.19
N GLU A 225 -5.66 -24.51 1.75
CA GLU A 225 -5.94 -25.90 1.37
C GLU A 225 -7.42 -26.30 1.56
N PRO A 226 -8.08 -27.00 0.62
CA PRO A 226 -9.47 -27.45 0.81
C PRO A 226 -9.64 -28.33 2.06
N GLU A 227 -10.73 -28.13 2.82
CA GLU A 227 -11.03 -29.02 3.95
C GLU A 227 -11.36 -30.43 3.46
N PRO A 228 -10.79 -31.49 4.08
CA PRO A 228 -11.18 -32.85 3.77
C PRO A 228 -12.69 -33.08 3.96
N THR A 229 -13.37 -33.62 2.94
CA THR A 229 -14.82 -33.89 3.01
C THR A 229 -15.18 -34.77 4.20
N MET A 230 -16.10 -34.28 5.04
CA MET A 230 -16.59 -35.00 6.22
C MET A 230 -17.94 -35.64 5.90
N GLY A 231 -17.93 -36.94 5.60
CA GLY A 231 -19.16 -37.71 5.37
C GLY A 231 -20.03 -37.78 6.63
N GLU A 232 -21.35 -37.81 6.46
CA GLU A 232 -22.33 -37.79 7.55
C GLU A 232 -22.13 -38.94 8.55
N GLY A 233 -21.81 -40.15 8.06
CA GLY A 233 -21.50 -41.30 8.92
C GLY A 233 -20.28 -41.09 9.81
N ARG A 234 -19.25 -40.38 9.33
CA ARG A 234 -18.07 -40.03 10.14
C ARG A 234 -18.43 -39.01 11.21
N LYS A 235 -19.20 -37.97 10.87
CA LYS A 235 -19.69 -36.97 11.84
C LYS A 235 -20.48 -37.64 12.98
N LYS A 236 -21.39 -38.56 12.63
CA LYS A 236 -22.16 -39.36 13.61
C LYS A 236 -21.26 -40.25 14.46
N ALA A 237 -20.28 -40.92 13.86
CA ALA A 237 -19.35 -41.78 14.59
C ALA A 237 -18.49 -41.00 15.60
N VAL A 238 -17.99 -39.81 15.24
CA VAL A 238 -17.25 -38.93 16.15
C VAL A 238 -18.14 -38.47 17.30
N THR A 239 -19.36 -38.02 17.00
CA THR A 239 -20.32 -37.56 18.01
C THR A 239 -20.63 -38.68 19.01
N LYS A 240 -20.87 -39.90 18.51
CA LYS A 240 -21.14 -41.08 19.36
C LYS A 240 -19.93 -41.48 20.21
N ARG A 241 -18.72 -41.45 19.63
CA ARG A 241 -17.48 -41.86 20.31
C ARG A 241 -16.89 -40.78 21.22
N LYS A 242 -17.35 -39.53 21.10
CA LYS A 242 -16.80 -38.33 21.76
C LYS A 242 -15.28 -38.19 21.59
N ARG A 243 -14.71 -38.72 20.50
CA ARG A 243 -13.27 -38.67 20.20
C ARG A 243 -13.06 -38.44 18.72
N HIS A 244 -12.15 -37.52 18.39
CA HIS A 244 -11.75 -37.25 17.02
C HIS A 244 -10.93 -38.43 16.45
N ASP A 245 -11.23 -38.82 15.21
CA ASP A 245 -10.29 -39.59 14.39
C ASP A 245 -9.24 -38.66 13.77
N ARG A 246 -8.19 -39.22 13.15
CA ARG A 246 -7.08 -38.44 12.54
C ARG A 246 -7.58 -37.36 11.59
N ARG A 247 -8.60 -37.65 10.77
CA ARG A 247 -9.14 -36.72 9.78
C ARG A 247 -10.00 -35.63 10.41
N THR A 248 -10.78 -35.98 11.42
CA THR A 248 -11.63 -35.03 12.16
C THR A 248 -10.77 -34.09 13.00
N ALA A 249 -9.68 -34.58 13.59
CA ALA A 249 -8.70 -33.75 14.28
C ALA A 249 -8.01 -32.77 13.32
N LEU A 250 -7.62 -33.24 12.12
CA LEU A 250 -7.05 -32.38 11.08
C LEU A 250 -8.00 -31.25 10.67
N VAL A 251 -9.26 -31.57 10.36
CA VAL A 251 -10.26 -30.54 9.98
C VAL A 251 -10.49 -29.54 11.11
N ALA A 252 -10.57 -30.00 12.36
CA ALA A 252 -10.71 -29.12 13.51
C ALA A 252 -9.49 -28.19 13.66
N GLY A 253 -8.27 -28.71 13.49
CA GLY A 253 -7.05 -27.92 13.48
C GLY A 253 -7.01 -26.86 12.37
N MET A 254 -7.33 -27.24 11.13
CA MET A 254 -7.40 -26.29 10.00
C MET A 254 -8.40 -25.15 10.26
N ARG A 255 -9.56 -25.47 10.86
CA ARG A 255 -10.57 -24.47 11.20
C ARG A 255 -10.10 -23.55 12.32
N ALA A 256 -9.47 -24.09 13.36
CA ALA A 256 -8.92 -23.30 14.47
C ALA A 256 -7.85 -22.32 13.97
N THR A 257 -6.92 -22.77 13.12
CA THR A 257 -5.92 -21.89 12.50
C THR A 257 -6.56 -20.76 11.71
N ARG A 258 -7.55 -21.08 10.86
CA ARG A 258 -8.25 -20.06 10.05
C ARG A 258 -9.04 -19.06 10.88
N ILE A 259 -9.68 -19.52 11.95
CA ILE A 259 -10.39 -18.65 12.89
C ILE A 259 -9.38 -17.67 13.50
N ALA A 260 -8.24 -18.16 14.00
CA ALA A 260 -7.20 -17.31 14.56
C ALA A 260 -6.61 -16.33 13.52
N GLU A 261 -6.39 -16.76 12.27
CA GLU A 261 -5.97 -15.88 11.17
C GLU A 261 -6.99 -14.77 10.90
N ASN A 262 -8.29 -15.11 10.90
CA ASN A 262 -9.35 -14.15 10.67
C ASN A 262 -9.48 -13.16 11.84
N GLU A 263 -9.39 -13.65 13.09
CA GLU A 263 -9.38 -12.82 14.29
C GLU A 263 -8.18 -11.88 14.31
N LEU A 264 -7.00 -12.36 13.91
CA LEU A 264 -5.81 -11.53 13.73
C LEU A 264 -6.04 -10.48 12.64
N THR A 265 -6.58 -10.87 11.48
CA THR A 265 -6.87 -9.93 10.38
C THR A 265 -7.85 -8.85 10.84
N GLN A 266 -8.89 -9.23 11.59
CA GLN A 266 -9.88 -8.28 12.10
C GLN A 266 -9.27 -7.35 13.16
N ALA A 267 -8.47 -7.88 14.09
CA ALA A 267 -7.75 -7.06 15.07
C ALA A 267 -6.76 -6.11 14.39
N GLU A 268 -6.06 -6.56 13.35
CA GLU A 268 -5.20 -5.73 12.52
C GLU A 268 -5.99 -4.63 11.80
N GLU A 269 -7.18 -4.93 11.25
CA GLU A 269 -8.08 -3.95 10.63
C GLU A 269 -8.61 -2.92 11.65
N GLU A 270 -8.98 -3.36 12.85
CA GLU A 270 -9.41 -2.48 13.95
C GLU A 270 -8.25 -1.57 14.41
N ILE A 271 -7.04 -2.11 14.54
CA ILE A 271 -5.83 -1.33 14.84
C ILE A 271 -5.54 -0.33 13.70
N MET A 272 -5.67 -0.74 12.44
CA MET A 272 -5.49 0.14 11.27
C MET A 272 -6.52 1.27 11.22
N ALA A 273 -7.77 1.01 11.63
CA ALA A 273 -8.82 2.01 11.70
C ALA A 273 -8.58 3.04 12.83
N LEU A 274 -7.90 2.63 13.90
CA LEU A 274 -7.56 3.47 15.06
C LEU A 274 -6.26 4.25 14.88
N ASP A 275 -5.29 3.70 14.14
CA ASP A 275 -4.00 4.34 13.84
C ASP A 275 -3.47 3.93 12.45
N PRO A 276 -3.86 4.65 11.38
CA PRO A 276 -3.46 4.35 10.00
C PRO A 276 -1.95 4.39 9.77
N THR A 277 -1.17 4.99 10.68
CA THR A 277 0.26 5.22 10.52
C THR A 277 1.13 4.05 11.00
N ARG A 278 0.59 3.13 11.80
CA ARG A 278 1.38 2.05 12.42
C ARG A 278 1.79 0.92 11.49
N GLN A 279 1.15 0.77 10.33
CA GLN A 279 1.36 -0.38 9.46
C GLN A 279 2.52 -0.23 8.46
N ALA A 280 3.12 0.95 8.34
CA ALA A 280 4.32 1.14 7.52
C ALA A 280 5.54 0.34 8.02
N ARG A 281 5.48 -0.26 9.22
CA ARG A 281 6.65 -0.85 9.91
C ARG A 281 6.79 -2.37 9.85
N SER A 282 5.81 -3.16 9.38
CA SER A 282 5.90 -4.63 9.51
C SER A 282 5.37 -5.49 8.34
N GLY A 283 5.15 -4.92 7.16
CA GLY A 283 5.22 -5.69 5.90
C GLY A 283 4.20 -6.81 5.62
N ILE A 284 3.15 -7.03 6.43
CA ILE A 284 2.11 -8.03 6.11
C ILE A 284 0.91 -7.35 5.43
N ARG A 285 0.66 -7.70 4.15
CA ARG A 285 -0.47 -7.19 3.35
C ARG A 285 -1.51 -8.31 3.09
N PRO A 286 -2.79 -8.19 3.53
CA PRO A 286 -3.84 -9.18 3.23
C PRO A 286 -4.30 -9.22 1.76
N ARG A 287 -4.71 -10.42 1.28
CA ARG A 287 -5.13 -10.73 -0.10
C ARG A 287 -6.51 -10.19 -0.52
N SER A 288 -7.39 -9.79 0.41
CA SER A 288 -8.72 -9.20 0.13
C SER A 288 -8.66 -7.75 -0.40
N LYS A 289 -7.46 -7.15 -0.49
CA LYS A 289 -7.24 -5.75 -0.89
C LYS A 289 -7.43 -5.44 -2.40
N GLN A 290 -8.00 -6.33 -3.22
CA GLN A 290 -8.34 -5.98 -4.61
C GLN A 290 -9.60 -5.09 -4.70
N ASP A 291 -10.63 -5.29 -3.87
CA ASP A 291 -11.84 -4.44 -3.92
C ASP A 291 -11.71 -3.12 -3.15
N PHE A 292 -10.68 -2.97 -2.32
CA PHE A 292 -10.46 -1.74 -1.56
C PHE A 292 -10.12 -0.54 -2.46
N LYS A 293 -9.37 -0.76 -3.55
CA LYS A 293 -9.02 0.30 -4.51
C LYS A 293 -10.24 0.79 -5.27
N ALA A 294 -11.10 -0.14 -5.70
CA ALA A 294 -12.38 0.18 -6.32
C ALA A 294 -13.25 0.99 -5.36
N LYS A 295 -13.37 0.55 -4.10
CA LYS A 295 -14.13 1.25 -3.06
C LYS A 295 -13.60 2.66 -2.81
N LEU A 296 -12.28 2.83 -2.67
CA LEU A 296 -11.66 4.15 -2.49
C LEU A 296 -11.89 5.07 -3.68
N LEU A 297 -11.79 4.55 -4.91
CA LEU A 297 -12.11 5.32 -6.11
C LEU A 297 -13.58 5.74 -6.14
N THR A 298 -14.51 4.81 -5.90
CA THR A 298 -15.95 5.13 -5.87
C THR A 298 -16.30 6.14 -4.78
N GLN A 299 -15.67 6.04 -3.60
CA GLN A 299 -15.91 6.99 -2.52
C GLN A 299 -15.39 8.38 -2.86
N ARG A 300 -14.22 8.47 -3.51
CA ARG A 300 -13.58 9.76 -3.80
C ARG A 300 -14.06 10.41 -5.09
N PHE A 301 -14.48 9.60 -6.05
CA PHE A 301 -14.95 9.95 -7.39
C PHE A 301 -16.24 9.19 -7.69
N PRO A 302 -17.38 9.56 -7.08
CA PRO A 302 -18.65 8.85 -7.21
C PRO A 302 -19.17 8.85 -8.65
N ASP A 303 -18.86 9.88 -9.42
CA ASP A 303 -19.28 10.04 -10.82
C ASP A 303 -18.38 9.31 -11.82
N LEU A 304 -17.30 8.66 -11.34
CA LEU A 304 -16.43 7.85 -12.20
C LEU A 304 -17.16 6.55 -12.62
N ALA A 305 -17.52 6.48 -13.90
CA ALA A 305 -18.11 5.29 -14.49
C ALA A 305 -17.17 4.08 -14.36
N ASN A 306 -17.73 2.94 -13.91
CA ASN A 306 -17.03 1.66 -13.80
C ASN A 306 -15.74 1.70 -12.95
N ALA A 307 -15.77 2.33 -11.77
CA ALA A 307 -14.65 2.35 -10.82
C ALA A 307 -14.08 0.95 -10.49
N ALA A 308 -14.93 -0.08 -10.48
CA ALA A 308 -14.52 -1.47 -10.27
C ALA A 308 -13.64 -2.01 -11.42
N GLY A 309 -13.90 -1.61 -12.66
CA GLY A 309 -13.12 -2.01 -13.84
C GLY A 309 -11.66 -1.56 -13.79
N TRP A 310 -11.37 -0.45 -13.12
CA TRP A 310 -10.01 0.08 -13.00
C TRP A 310 -9.16 -0.65 -11.96
N SER A 311 -9.75 -1.41 -11.03
CA SER A 311 -9.00 -1.98 -9.91
C SER A 311 -7.85 -2.92 -10.32
N ALA A 312 -8.03 -3.63 -11.44
CA ALA A 312 -7.03 -4.50 -12.02
C ALA A 312 -5.81 -3.73 -12.57
N ASP A 313 -5.97 -2.46 -12.92
CA ASP A 313 -4.92 -1.64 -13.51
C ASP A 313 -4.17 -0.83 -12.44
N LEU A 314 -4.66 -0.81 -11.21
CA LEU A 314 -4.15 0.02 -10.12
C LEU A 314 -3.11 -0.72 -9.27
N HIS A 315 -2.00 -0.05 -8.99
CA HIS A 315 -1.03 -0.47 -7.98
C HIS A 315 -1.46 -0.04 -6.57
N PHE A 316 -1.82 1.23 -6.35
CA PHE A 316 -2.43 1.71 -5.11
C PHE A 316 -3.33 2.94 -5.35
N VAL A 317 -4.18 3.24 -4.36
CA VAL A 317 -4.95 4.48 -4.26
C VAL A 317 -4.76 5.00 -2.84
N ASP A 318 -4.18 6.19 -2.69
CA ASP A 318 -3.93 6.85 -1.41
C ASP A 318 -4.84 8.08 -1.28
N THR A 319 -5.73 8.00 -0.30
CA THR A 319 -6.70 9.05 0.06
C THR A 319 -6.48 9.58 1.47
N SER A 320 -5.33 9.24 2.10
CA SER A 320 -5.00 9.65 3.47
C SER A 320 -5.00 11.17 3.66
N ASN A 321 -4.66 11.90 2.59
CA ASN A 321 -4.82 13.35 2.51
C ASN A 321 -6.03 13.70 1.61
N PRO A 322 -7.14 14.19 2.19
CA PRO A 322 -8.32 14.57 1.41
C PRO A 322 -8.05 15.66 0.35
N ALA A 323 -7.04 16.51 0.59
CA ALA A 323 -6.65 17.60 -0.30
C ALA A 323 -5.74 17.14 -1.46
N LEU A 324 -5.14 15.95 -1.38
CA LEU A 324 -4.25 15.40 -2.40
C LEU A 324 -4.38 13.88 -2.45
N VAL A 325 -5.13 13.40 -3.44
CA VAL A 325 -5.27 11.96 -3.71
C VAL A 325 -4.14 11.53 -4.63
N LYS A 326 -3.46 10.43 -4.30
CA LYS A 326 -2.42 9.84 -5.15
C LYS A 326 -2.85 8.47 -5.64
N ILE A 327 -2.65 8.22 -6.94
CA ILE A 327 -3.01 6.96 -7.58
C ILE A 327 -1.81 6.50 -8.38
N ALA A 328 -1.42 5.23 -8.24
CA ALA A 328 -0.42 4.61 -9.10
C ALA A 328 -1.03 3.44 -9.84
N THR A 329 -0.71 3.30 -11.12
CA THR A 329 -1.11 2.19 -11.99
C THR A 329 0.00 1.14 -12.10
N ARG A 330 -0.35 -0.08 -12.51
CA ARG A 330 0.58 -1.21 -12.59
C ARG A 330 1.60 -1.11 -13.73
N ASP A 331 1.30 -0.28 -14.73
CA ASP A 331 2.20 0.04 -15.84
C ASP A 331 3.16 1.20 -15.51
N GLY A 332 3.21 1.68 -14.26
CA GLY A 332 4.14 2.74 -13.85
C GLY A 332 3.65 4.16 -14.14
N GLY A 333 2.37 4.33 -14.44
CA GLY A 333 1.72 5.64 -14.50
C GLY A 333 1.24 6.12 -13.12
N HIS A 334 1.21 7.43 -12.91
CA HIS A 334 0.78 8.04 -11.66
C HIS A 334 -0.16 9.21 -11.89
N ILE A 335 -1.10 9.41 -10.97
CA ILE A 335 -2.05 10.51 -10.97
C ILE A 335 -2.07 11.15 -9.57
N GLU A 336 -1.96 12.48 -9.54
CA GLU A 336 -2.24 13.30 -8.37
C GLU A 336 -3.49 14.14 -8.63
N VAL A 337 -4.46 14.04 -7.72
CA VAL A 337 -5.71 14.80 -7.79
C VAL A 337 -5.78 15.77 -6.61
N ALA A 338 -5.72 17.07 -6.90
CA ALA A 338 -5.78 18.14 -5.92
C ALA A 338 -6.92 19.11 -6.27
N GLY A 339 -8.05 18.99 -5.58
CA GLY A 339 -9.27 19.71 -5.95
C GLY A 339 -9.72 19.33 -7.37
N ARG A 340 -9.78 20.31 -8.27
CA ARG A 340 -10.17 20.15 -9.68
C ARG A 340 -8.98 20.06 -10.65
N ARG A 341 -7.75 19.90 -10.15
CA ARG A 341 -6.53 19.78 -10.96
C ARG A 341 -5.98 18.37 -10.89
N LEU A 342 -5.72 17.78 -12.05
CA LEU A 342 -5.12 16.46 -12.18
C LEU A 342 -3.72 16.61 -12.75
N LYS A 343 -2.73 16.04 -12.07
CA LYS A 343 -1.38 15.88 -12.63
C LYS A 343 -1.15 14.41 -12.94
N VAL A 344 -0.73 14.12 -14.16
CA VAL A 344 -0.41 12.76 -14.59
C VAL A 344 1.08 12.70 -14.90
N TYR A 345 1.81 11.69 -14.40
CA TYR A 345 3.25 11.51 -14.65
C TYR A 345 3.64 10.03 -14.74
N GLY A 346 4.91 9.72 -14.98
CA GLY A 346 5.38 8.33 -15.19
C GLY A 346 5.07 7.79 -16.60
N GLN A 347 4.94 6.47 -16.72
CA GLN A 347 4.67 5.80 -18.00
C GLN A 347 3.35 6.25 -18.62
N ARG A 348 3.30 6.36 -19.96
CA ARG A 348 2.03 6.60 -20.68
C ARG A 348 1.21 5.31 -20.78
N GLY A 349 -0.08 5.38 -20.46
CA GLY A 349 -0.97 4.22 -20.53
C GLY A 349 -2.21 4.33 -19.65
N HIS A 350 -2.31 3.46 -18.65
CA HIS A 350 -3.49 3.32 -17.79
C HIS A 350 -3.76 4.59 -16.96
N ALA A 351 -2.71 5.30 -16.53
CA ALA A 351 -2.88 6.55 -15.79
C ALA A 351 -3.48 7.67 -16.66
N ASP A 352 -3.07 7.78 -17.93
CA ASP A 352 -3.66 8.74 -18.88
C ASP A 352 -5.13 8.40 -19.17
N ALA A 353 -5.44 7.12 -19.37
CA ALA A 353 -6.80 6.66 -19.61
C ALA A 353 -7.72 6.95 -18.41
N LEU A 354 -7.25 6.69 -17.19
CA LEU A 354 -7.98 6.98 -15.97
C LEU A 354 -8.13 8.50 -15.74
N ALA A 355 -7.09 9.29 -16.00
CA ALA A 355 -7.17 10.75 -15.90
C ALA A 355 -8.17 11.35 -16.91
N ALA A 356 -8.22 10.82 -18.13
CA ALA A 356 -9.22 11.20 -19.13
C ALA A 356 -10.65 10.82 -18.69
N ALA A 357 -10.82 9.63 -18.11
CA ALA A 357 -12.11 9.20 -17.56
C ALA A 357 -12.56 10.08 -16.39
N LEU A 358 -11.64 10.43 -15.49
CA LEU A 358 -11.89 11.39 -14.40
C LEU A 358 -12.22 12.77 -14.94
N GLY A 359 -11.53 13.24 -15.99
CA GLY A 359 -11.83 14.53 -16.63
C GLY A 359 -13.22 14.58 -17.26
N ALA A 360 -13.68 13.47 -17.85
CA ALA A 360 -15.00 13.37 -18.47
C ALA A 360 -16.17 13.47 -17.48
N THR A 361 -15.92 13.31 -16.17
CA THR A 361 -16.96 13.46 -15.13
C THR A 361 -17.34 14.93 -14.87
N GLY A 362 -16.54 15.89 -15.33
CA GLY A 362 -16.75 17.33 -15.07
C GLY A 362 -16.13 17.81 -13.75
N ASP A 363 -15.46 16.94 -13.00
CA ASP A 363 -14.79 17.27 -11.73
C ASP A 363 -13.38 17.85 -11.90
N ALA A 364 -12.80 17.79 -13.10
CA ALA A 364 -11.49 18.33 -13.42
C ALA A 364 -11.57 19.51 -14.39
N ASP A 365 -10.94 20.64 -14.04
CA ASP A 365 -10.82 21.80 -14.92
C ASP A 365 -9.56 21.73 -15.81
N GLU A 366 -8.52 21.05 -15.33
CA GLU A 366 -7.20 21.04 -15.97
C GLU A 366 -6.49 19.71 -15.72
N ILE A 367 -6.12 19.01 -16.80
CA ILE A 367 -5.26 17.81 -16.76
C ILE A 367 -3.87 18.24 -17.23
N GLU A 368 -2.91 18.29 -16.31
CA GLU A 368 -1.51 18.60 -16.58
C GLU A 368 -0.71 17.30 -16.69
N ARG A 369 -0.16 17.01 -17.87
CA ARG A 369 0.76 15.87 -18.07
C ARG A 369 2.19 16.33 -17.84
N LEU A 370 2.85 15.76 -16.84
CA LEU A 370 4.27 16.00 -16.57
C LEU A 370 5.10 14.98 -17.36
N GLU A 371 5.56 15.38 -18.54
CA GLU A 371 6.42 14.52 -19.37
C GLU A 371 7.73 14.16 -18.65
N GLU A 372 8.22 12.95 -18.90
CA GLU A 372 9.61 12.59 -18.60
C GLU A 372 10.50 13.40 -19.54
N LEU A 373 11.22 14.37 -19.00
CA LEU A 373 12.01 15.26 -19.85
C LEU A 373 13.49 14.90 -19.82
N LYS A 374 14.04 14.55 -18.64
CA LYS A 374 15.49 14.61 -18.37
C LYS A 374 15.91 13.64 -17.26
N SER A 375 17.18 13.26 -17.22
CA SER A 375 17.71 12.35 -16.20
C SER A 375 19.17 12.63 -15.83
N ILE A 376 19.56 12.17 -14.64
CA ILE A 376 20.95 12.11 -14.16
C ILE A 376 21.23 10.68 -13.73
N GLN A 377 22.37 10.12 -14.14
CA GLN A 377 22.74 8.73 -13.91
C GLN A 377 24.17 8.60 -13.39
N ARG A 378 24.43 7.54 -12.62
CA ARG A 378 25.78 7.18 -12.18
C ARG A 378 26.66 6.75 -13.36
N LYS A 379 27.83 7.39 -13.51
CA LYS A 379 28.81 7.02 -14.55
C LYS A 379 29.34 5.60 -14.34
N GLY A 380 29.45 4.84 -15.43
CA GLY A 380 29.99 3.48 -15.40
C GLY A 380 29.00 2.38 -15.01
N SER A 381 27.69 2.65 -14.93
CA SER A 381 26.65 1.62 -14.75
C SER A 381 26.46 0.69 -15.98
N GLY A 382 27.46 0.60 -16.86
CA GLY A 382 27.42 -0.05 -18.17
C GLY A 382 26.69 0.79 -19.22
N LEU A 383 27.12 0.71 -20.48
CA LEU A 383 26.31 1.12 -21.64
C LEU A 383 25.04 0.23 -21.65
N ARG A 384 24.03 0.55 -20.86
CA ARG A 384 22.69 0.08 -21.16
C ARG A 384 22.22 0.87 -22.37
N GLN A 385 21.87 0.14 -23.43
CA GLN A 385 21.04 0.69 -24.50
C GLN A 385 19.93 1.50 -23.83
N ARG A 386 19.78 2.78 -24.23
CA ARG A 386 18.66 3.65 -23.92
C ARG A 386 17.44 2.78 -23.58
N ARG A 387 17.07 2.70 -22.30
CA ARG A 387 15.88 1.95 -21.87
C ARG A 387 14.78 2.38 -22.81
N LYS A 388 14.08 1.41 -23.41
CA LYS A 388 13.03 1.77 -24.36
C LYS A 388 12.07 2.71 -23.61
N PRO A 389 11.61 3.82 -24.23
CA PRO A 389 10.67 4.74 -23.57
C PRO A 389 9.42 4.05 -23.00
N ASP A 390 9.14 2.83 -23.47
CA ASP A 390 7.99 2.00 -23.07
C ASP A 390 8.33 0.91 -22.04
N GLU A 391 9.58 0.81 -21.59
CA GLU A 391 10.01 -0.18 -20.60
C GLU A 391 9.77 0.33 -19.18
N VAL A 392 8.77 -0.25 -18.51
CA VAL A 392 8.45 0.06 -17.11
C VAL A 392 9.60 -0.41 -16.21
N PRO A 393 10.29 0.50 -15.50
CA PRO A 393 11.32 0.12 -14.55
C PRO A 393 10.73 -0.78 -13.46
N SER A 394 11.53 -1.70 -12.92
CA SER A 394 11.13 -2.55 -11.80
C SER A 394 12.19 -2.49 -10.71
N LEU A 395 11.78 -2.06 -9.53
CA LEU A 395 12.60 -1.89 -8.34
C LEU A 395 12.08 -2.83 -7.23
N PRO A 396 12.91 -3.74 -6.69
CA PRO A 396 12.54 -4.57 -5.56
C PRO A 396 12.11 -3.75 -4.34
N ALA A 397 11.13 -4.25 -3.58
CA ALA A 397 10.50 -3.49 -2.49
C ALA A 397 11.48 -3.08 -1.38
N ASP A 398 12.42 -3.95 -1.03
CA ASP A 398 13.50 -3.68 -0.07
C ASP A 398 14.43 -2.54 -0.54
N ARG A 399 14.73 -2.50 -1.84
CA ARG A 399 15.54 -1.44 -2.44
C ARG A 399 14.78 -0.13 -2.49
N ALA A 400 13.49 -0.16 -2.81
CA ALA A 400 12.61 1.01 -2.81
C ALA A 400 12.49 1.62 -1.40
N GLU A 401 12.25 0.80 -0.38
CA GLU A 401 12.18 1.23 1.03
C GLU A 401 13.50 1.90 1.46
N SER A 402 14.62 1.25 1.17
CA SER A 402 15.95 1.76 1.49
C SER A 402 16.25 3.10 0.81
N LEU A 403 15.84 3.28 -0.46
CA LEU A 403 15.96 4.54 -1.19
C LEU A 403 15.06 5.62 -0.57
N ALA A 404 13.82 5.30 -0.24
CA ALA A 404 12.88 6.23 0.38
C ALA A 404 13.39 6.73 1.74
N ASP A 405 13.96 5.87 2.57
CA ASP A 405 14.53 6.26 3.87
C ASP A 405 15.73 7.20 3.72
N ARG A 406 16.57 7.00 2.69
CA ARG A 406 17.66 7.93 2.38
C ARG A 406 17.14 9.30 1.92
N TRP A 407 16.03 9.35 1.19
CA TRP A 407 15.38 10.62 0.87
C TRP A 407 14.77 11.29 2.10
N ARG A 408 14.16 10.53 3.01
CA ARG A 408 13.62 11.05 4.28
C ARG A 408 14.70 11.61 5.19
N SER A 409 15.85 10.96 5.30
CA SER A 409 16.97 11.45 6.12
C SER A 409 17.56 12.77 5.60
N ARG A 410 17.38 13.07 4.32
CA ARG A 410 17.71 14.37 3.69
C ARG A 410 16.62 15.43 3.85
N GLY A 411 15.53 15.14 4.55
CA GLY A 411 14.45 16.08 4.85
C GLY A 411 13.29 16.09 3.85
N TYR A 412 13.27 15.18 2.87
CA TYR A 412 12.15 15.07 1.92
C TYR A 412 11.03 14.22 2.53
N THR A 413 9.84 14.80 2.67
CA THR A 413 8.71 14.13 3.34
C THR A 413 7.61 13.68 2.38
N ARG A 414 7.55 14.25 1.17
CA ARG A 414 6.56 13.92 0.14
C ARG A 414 7.11 12.85 -0.80
N ILE A 415 7.15 11.62 -0.30
CA ILE A 415 7.71 10.46 -1.02
C ILE A 415 6.60 9.43 -1.24
N THR A 416 6.61 8.80 -2.41
CA THR A 416 5.74 7.71 -2.80
C THR A 416 6.60 6.52 -3.23
N GLU A 417 6.43 5.36 -2.58
CA GLU A 417 7.14 4.13 -2.93
C GLU A 417 6.29 3.30 -3.91
N ALA A 418 6.87 2.91 -5.04
CA ALA A 418 6.17 2.14 -6.06
C ALA A 418 7.11 1.13 -6.76
N PRO A 419 6.58 0.11 -7.45
CA PRO A 419 7.38 -0.91 -8.13
C PRO A 419 8.22 -0.33 -9.25
N ASP A 420 7.82 0.80 -9.82
CA ASP A 420 8.53 1.55 -10.84
C ASP A 420 9.55 2.54 -10.28
N GLY A 421 9.73 2.62 -8.96
CA GLY A 421 10.74 3.48 -8.33
C GLY A 421 10.22 4.26 -7.12
N VAL A 422 11.11 5.05 -6.53
CA VAL A 422 10.76 5.99 -5.46
C VAL A 422 10.49 7.36 -6.05
N TRP A 423 9.31 7.90 -5.79
CA TRP A 423 8.84 9.16 -6.35
C TRP A 423 8.88 10.27 -5.31
N ILE A 424 9.53 11.40 -5.63
CA ILE A 424 9.70 12.55 -4.74
C ILE A 424 9.01 13.77 -5.33
N SER A 425 8.10 14.38 -4.57
CA SER A 425 7.39 15.60 -4.98
C SER A 425 8.17 16.86 -4.58
N ILE A 426 8.75 17.56 -5.56
CA ILE A 426 9.47 18.83 -5.35
C ILE A 426 8.83 19.94 -6.18
N GLY A 427 8.04 20.79 -5.53
CA GLY A 427 7.31 21.87 -6.20
C GLY A 427 6.43 21.34 -7.34
N ALA A 428 6.67 21.86 -8.55
CA ALA A 428 5.97 21.45 -9.77
C ALA A 428 6.53 20.17 -10.42
N CYS A 429 7.65 19.63 -9.93
CA CYS A 429 8.34 18.48 -10.51
C CYS A 429 8.14 17.22 -9.70
N ARG A 430 8.23 16.06 -10.37
CA ARG A 430 8.29 14.75 -9.72
C ARG A 430 9.59 14.06 -10.13
N ILE A 431 10.40 13.69 -9.13
CA ILE A 431 11.65 12.96 -9.36
C ILE A 431 11.37 11.48 -9.14
N GLN A 432 11.75 10.64 -10.09
CA GLN A 432 11.73 9.19 -9.97
C GLN A 432 13.14 8.69 -9.73
N ASP A 433 13.34 7.94 -8.66
CA ASP A 433 14.62 7.36 -8.28
C ASP A 433 14.60 5.84 -8.47
N LEU A 434 15.48 5.37 -9.35
CA LEU A 434 15.67 3.96 -9.69
C LEU A 434 16.90 3.36 -9.00
N GLY A 435 17.60 4.13 -8.18
CA GLY A 435 18.80 3.75 -7.46
C GLY A 435 20.08 4.27 -8.11
N ASP A 436 20.28 3.98 -9.39
CA ASP A 436 21.44 4.41 -10.20
C ASP A 436 21.09 5.50 -11.23
N GLU A 437 19.79 5.78 -11.41
CA GLU A 437 19.23 6.74 -12.35
C GLU A 437 18.15 7.56 -11.64
N LEU A 438 18.17 8.88 -11.85
CA LEU A 438 17.15 9.82 -11.40
C LEU A 438 16.51 10.48 -12.62
N ARG A 439 15.19 10.38 -12.73
CA ARG A 439 14.40 11.02 -13.80
C ARG A 439 13.58 12.16 -13.23
N ILE A 440 13.44 13.23 -14.00
CA ILE A 440 12.59 14.37 -13.62
C ILE A 440 11.42 14.50 -14.60
N HIS A 441 10.23 14.60 -14.01
CA HIS A 441 8.97 14.82 -14.71
C HIS A 441 8.43 16.21 -14.38
N GLY A 442 8.05 16.96 -15.42
CA GLY A 442 7.59 18.36 -15.29
C GLY A 442 8.68 19.39 -15.58
N PRO A 443 8.46 20.68 -15.27
CA PRO A 443 9.31 21.78 -15.74
C PRO A 443 10.74 21.65 -15.21
N ALA A 444 11.62 21.12 -16.06
CA ALA A 444 12.92 20.61 -15.66
C ALA A 444 14.01 21.68 -15.58
N ALA A 445 13.66 22.82 -14.98
CA ALA A 445 14.57 23.91 -14.59
C ALA A 445 14.33 24.38 -13.15
N SER A 446 13.53 23.64 -12.37
CA SER A 446 13.40 23.92 -10.94
C SER A 446 14.73 23.68 -10.24
N GLU A 447 15.40 24.76 -9.83
CA GLU A 447 16.69 24.74 -9.12
C GLU A 447 16.67 23.77 -7.93
N ALA A 448 15.57 23.74 -7.18
CA ALA A 448 15.40 22.83 -6.05
C ALA A 448 15.39 21.34 -6.46
N ALA A 449 14.86 21.01 -7.64
CA ALA A 449 14.81 19.63 -8.11
C ALA A 449 16.18 19.17 -8.62
N VAL A 450 16.88 20.03 -9.37
CA VAL A 450 18.26 19.77 -9.82
C VAL A 450 19.19 19.59 -8.63
N ARG A 451 19.11 20.47 -7.63
CA ARG A 451 19.87 20.36 -6.39
C ARG A 451 19.64 19.05 -5.67
N ALA A 452 18.38 18.65 -5.51
CA ALA A 452 18.05 17.37 -4.89
C ALA A 452 18.69 16.17 -5.64
N MET A 453 18.69 16.20 -6.97
CA MET A 453 19.28 15.12 -7.77
C MET A 453 20.81 15.07 -7.62
N VAL A 454 21.48 16.23 -7.64
CA VAL A 454 22.93 16.34 -7.45
C VAL A 454 23.35 15.96 -6.03
N GLU A 455 22.62 16.42 -5.00
CA GLU A 455 22.87 16.04 -3.60
C GLU A 455 22.84 14.51 -3.41
N LYS A 456 21.86 13.84 -4.02
CA LYS A 456 21.82 12.37 -4.01
C LYS A 456 23.02 11.77 -4.74
N ALA A 457 23.37 12.29 -5.92
CA ALA A 457 24.49 11.78 -6.69
C ALA A 457 25.82 11.88 -5.92
N VAL A 458 26.09 13.01 -5.27
CA VAL A 458 27.25 13.21 -4.39
C VAL A 458 27.28 12.16 -3.29
N ALA A 459 26.14 11.95 -2.63
CA ALA A 459 26.04 11.07 -1.48
C ALA A 459 26.11 9.57 -1.83
N GLU A 460 25.64 9.16 -3.02
CA GLU A 460 25.43 7.75 -3.35
C GLU A 460 26.24 7.23 -4.55
N TRP A 461 26.64 8.10 -5.48
CA TRP A 461 27.22 7.72 -6.77
C TRP A 461 28.68 8.12 -6.93
N GLY A 462 29.18 9.03 -6.10
CA GLY A 462 30.55 9.55 -6.14
C GLY A 462 30.63 10.87 -6.91
N SER A 463 31.81 11.18 -7.44
CA SER A 463 32.12 12.48 -8.04
C SER A 463 31.85 12.57 -9.55
N GLU A 464 31.19 11.60 -10.17
CA GLU A 464 30.97 11.59 -11.62
C GLU A 464 29.54 11.15 -12.00
N VAL A 465 28.89 11.95 -12.84
CA VAL A 465 27.52 11.69 -13.31
C VAL A 465 27.36 11.94 -14.81
N GLU A 466 26.44 11.22 -15.43
CA GLU A 466 25.98 11.46 -16.79
C GLU A 466 24.62 12.16 -16.77
N VAL A 467 24.45 13.18 -17.61
CA VAL A 467 23.22 13.98 -17.68
C VAL A 467 22.60 13.90 -19.06
N PHE A 468 21.30 13.63 -19.09
CA PHE A 468 20.48 13.60 -20.29
C PHE A 468 19.36 14.64 -20.20
N GLY A 469 19.15 15.42 -21.27
CA GLY A 469 18.13 16.46 -21.31
C GLY A 469 18.49 17.61 -22.23
N ASP A 470 17.70 18.68 -22.17
CA ASP A 470 17.99 19.93 -22.89
C ASP A 470 19.17 20.69 -22.27
N LYS A 471 19.64 21.71 -23.01
CA LYS A 471 20.80 22.52 -22.61
C LYS A 471 20.57 23.24 -21.28
N ALA A 472 19.38 23.78 -21.04
CA ALA A 472 19.07 24.53 -19.83
C ALA A 472 19.19 23.66 -18.56
N PHE A 473 18.75 22.40 -18.62
CA PHE A 473 18.92 21.48 -17.50
C PHE A 473 20.34 21.01 -17.33
N LYS A 474 21.06 20.73 -18.43
CA LYS A 474 22.47 20.35 -18.35
C LYS A 474 23.31 21.48 -17.75
N ASP A 475 23.06 22.74 -18.13
CA ASP A 475 23.67 23.94 -17.55
C ASP A 475 23.35 24.07 -16.05
N ALA A 476 22.10 23.86 -15.65
CA ALA A 476 21.69 23.92 -14.23
C ALA A 476 22.32 22.77 -13.41
N ALA A 477 22.32 21.55 -13.94
CA ALA A 477 22.91 20.38 -13.30
C ALA A 477 24.43 20.55 -13.16
N TRP A 478 25.09 21.10 -14.18
CA TRP A 478 26.52 21.44 -14.12
C TRP A 478 26.80 22.47 -13.04
N THR A 479 26.05 23.57 -12.99
CA THR A 479 26.26 24.65 -12.00
C THR A 479 26.19 24.10 -10.58
N GLU A 480 25.18 23.29 -10.30
CA GLU A 480 24.98 22.71 -8.97
C GLU A 480 26.00 21.60 -8.66
N ALA A 481 26.38 20.81 -9.66
CA ALA A 481 27.46 19.82 -9.54
C ALA A 481 28.80 20.48 -9.21
N GLN A 482 29.14 21.63 -9.82
CA GLN A 482 30.36 22.36 -9.53
C GLN A 482 30.41 22.89 -8.09
N ARG A 483 29.27 23.30 -7.52
CA ARG A 483 29.20 23.71 -6.10
C ARG A 483 29.55 22.58 -5.14
N GLN A 484 29.28 21.33 -5.55
CA GLN A 484 29.45 20.14 -4.71
C GLN A 484 30.64 19.25 -5.14
N GLY A 485 31.45 19.69 -6.10
CA GLY A 485 32.65 18.99 -6.56
C GLY A 485 32.39 17.75 -7.43
N VAL A 486 31.31 17.75 -8.20
CA VAL A 486 30.92 16.64 -9.09
C VAL A 486 31.23 16.98 -10.55
N THR A 487 31.80 16.01 -11.26
CA THR A 487 32.09 16.04 -12.69
C THR A 487 30.88 15.58 -13.49
N VAL A 488 30.44 16.39 -14.46
CA VAL A 488 29.27 16.11 -15.30
C VAL A 488 29.70 15.72 -16.71
N TYR A 489 29.12 14.64 -17.22
CA TYR A 489 29.30 14.13 -18.58
C TYR A 489 28.00 14.23 -19.35
N ASP A 490 28.08 14.52 -20.65
CA ASP A 490 26.92 14.46 -21.52
C ASP A 490 26.63 13.01 -21.89
N HIS A 491 25.44 12.52 -21.57
CA HIS A 491 25.08 11.12 -21.86
C HIS A 491 25.08 10.82 -23.37
N ALA A 492 24.81 11.81 -24.23
CA ALA A 492 24.74 11.58 -25.68
C ALA A 492 26.12 11.41 -26.33
N THR A 493 27.15 12.10 -25.81
CA THR A 493 28.51 12.05 -26.36
C THR A 493 29.47 11.21 -25.51
N GLY A 494 29.17 11.00 -24.23
CA GLY A 494 30.07 10.39 -23.25
C GLY A 494 31.23 11.29 -22.83
N GLU A 495 31.28 12.53 -23.31
CA GLU A 495 32.34 13.50 -23.06
C GLU A 495 32.01 14.42 -21.87
N LEU A 496 33.02 15.14 -21.38
CA LEU A 496 32.82 16.13 -20.32
C LEU A 496 31.86 17.21 -20.80
N TYR A 497 30.84 17.52 -19.99
CA TYR A 497 29.87 18.54 -20.36
C TYR A 497 30.44 19.94 -20.23
N GLU A 498 30.40 20.71 -21.32
CA GLU A 498 30.76 22.12 -21.34
C GLU A 498 29.49 23.01 -21.27
N PRO A 499 29.33 23.82 -20.22
CA PRO A 499 28.17 24.69 -20.08
C PRO A 499 28.23 25.90 -21.02
N SER A 500 27.13 26.63 -21.14
CA SER A 500 27.13 27.92 -21.85
C SER A 500 28.07 28.96 -21.24
N GLU A 501 28.62 29.87 -22.06
CA GLU A 501 29.53 30.92 -21.59
C GLU A 501 28.91 31.79 -20.48
N ASP A 502 27.63 32.10 -20.59
CA ASP A 502 26.91 32.92 -19.61
C ASP A 502 26.84 32.24 -18.25
N VAL A 503 26.59 30.92 -18.23
CA VAL A 503 26.56 30.10 -17.02
C VAL A 503 27.96 30.00 -16.39
N ARG A 504 29.00 29.85 -17.21
CA ARG A 504 30.39 29.84 -16.72
C ARG A 504 30.77 31.17 -16.06
N LYS A 505 30.47 32.30 -16.71
CA LYS A 505 30.72 33.65 -16.16
C LYS A 505 29.93 33.88 -14.87
N ALA A 506 28.66 33.48 -14.83
CA ALA A 506 27.82 33.63 -13.64
C ALA A 506 28.35 32.81 -12.45
N PHE A 507 28.79 31.57 -12.68
CA PHE A 507 29.38 30.72 -11.64
C PHE A 507 30.71 31.29 -11.11
N GLU A 508 31.59 31.77 -11.98
CA GLU A 508 32.84 32.43 -11.58
C GLU A 508 32.58 33.67 -10.73
N ALA A 509 31.57 34.48 -11.09
CA ALA A 509 31.14 35.64 -10.33
C ALA A 509 30.58 35.25 -8.94
N ASP A 510 29.69 34.26 -8.86
CA ASP A 510 29.10 33.74 -7.61
C ASP A 510 30.17 33.21 -6.64
N ARG A 511 31.16 32.49 -7.19
CA ARG A 511 32.30 31.96 -6.42
C ARG A 511 33.20 33.07 -5.89
N SER A 512 33.44 34.12 -6.69
CA SER A 512 34.23 35.28 -6.26
C SER A 512 33.55 36.06 -5.13
N ARG A 513 32.23 36.21 -5.22
CA ARG A 513 31.41 36.87 -4.19
C ARG A 513 31.40 36.09 -2.88
N THR A 514 31.16 34.78 -2.94
CA THR A 514 31.14 33.92 -1.74
C THR A 514 32.49 33.93 -1.00
N ARG A 515 33.61 33.98 -1.74
CA ARG A 515 34.94 34.13 -1.13
C ARG A 515 35.06 35.48 -0.39
N SER A 516 34.62 36.57 -1.02
CA SER A 516 34.63 37.91 -0.39
C SER A 516 33.77 37.98 0.88
N GLU A 517 32.56 37.42 0.85
CA GLU A 517 31.64 37.39 2.01
C GLU A 517 32.20 36.53 3.16
N GLY A 518 32.89 35.43 2.84
CA GLY A 518 33.60 34.60 3.82
C GLY A 518 34.75 35.34 4.50
N ASP A 519 35.54 36.09 3.75
CA ASP A 519 36.65 36.90 4.27
C ASP A 519 36.13 38.03 5.19
N GLU A 520 35.01 38.67 4.84
CA GLU A 520 34.35 39.68 5.69
C GLU A 520 33.82 39.10 7.01
N LEU A 521 33.21 37.92 6.99
CA LEU A 521 32.71 37.23 8.18
C LEU A 521 33.84 36.85 9.16
N ILE A 522 34.99 36.42 8.62
CA ILE A 522 36.18 36.13 9.42
C ILE A 522 36.71 37.42 10.07
N ALA A 523 36.77 38.53 9.32
CA ALA A 523 37.19 39.82 9.84
C ALA A 523 36.28 40.32 10.98
N ILE A 524 34.96 40.19 10.84
CA ILE A 524 33.98 40.56 11.88
C ILE A 524 34.17 39.72 13.15
N LYS A 525 34.37 38.40 13.02
CA LYS A 525 34.62 37.52 14.18
C LYS A 525 35.91 37.89 14.92
N ASN A 526 36.97 38.20 14.17
CA ASN A 526 38.24 38.63 14.75
C ASN A 526 38.09 39.95 15.51
N HIS A 527 37.39 40.94 14.95
CA HIS A 527 37.14 42.21 15.64
C HIS A 527 36.33 42.05 16.93
N ARG A 528 35.33 41.17 16.95
CA ARG A 528 34.57 40.85 18.16
C ARG A 528 35.41 40.17 19.24
N ALA A 529 36.25 39.21 18.85
CA ALA A 529 37.18 38.55 19.77
C ALA A 529 38.16 39.55 20.40
N VAL A 530 38.69 40.48 19.61
CA VAL A 530 39.57 41.55 20.10
C VAL A 530 38.83 42.52 21.03
N ALA A 531 37.59 42.92 20.70
CA ALA A 531 36.77 43.76 21.57
C ALA A 531 36.45 43.09 22.92
N ALA A 532 36.17 41.79 22.92
CA ALA A 532 35.97 41.02 24.15
C ALA A 532 37.24 41.00 25.02
N LEU A 533 38.42 40.77 24.42
CA LEU A 533 39.69 40.82 25.14
C LEU A 533 39.95 42.20 25.77
N VAL A 534 39.61 43.30 25.08
CA VAL A 534 39.74 44.66 25.62
C VAL A 534 38.82 44.87 26.83
N LEU A 535 37.58 44.38 26.77
CA LEU A 535 36.63 44.45 27.88
C LEU A 535 37.08 43.60 29.08
N GLU A 536 37.53 42.37 28.85
CA GLU A 536 38.05 41.47 29.89
C GLU A 536 39.31 42.04 30.55
N ALA A 537 40.24 42.59 29.77
CA ALA A 537 41.43 43.25 30.28
C ALA A 537 41.06 44.50 31.10
N ALA A 538 40.09 45.30 30.65
CA ALA A 538 39.58 46.44 31.40
C ALA A 538 38.86 46.04 32.71
N ALA A 539 38.29 44.84 32.77
CA ALA A 539 37.71 44.26 33.99
C ALA A 539 38.76 43.67 34.95
N GLY A 540 40.05 43.66 34.56
CA GLY A 540 41.15 43.17 35.38
C GLY A 540 41.57 41.72 35.11
N ASP A 541 41.12 41.10 34.02
CA ASP A 541 41.60 39.77 33.62
C ASP A 541 43.04 39.85 33.08
N LYS A 542 43.98 39.29 33.86
CA LYS A 542 45.40 39.25 33.52
C LYS A 542 45.70 38.41 32.29
N SER A 543 44.93 37.34 32.03
CA SER A 543 45.11 36.49 30.85
C SER A 543 44.69 37.22 29.58
N ALA A 544 43.57 37.94 29.62
CA ALA A 544 43.12 38.76 28.50
C ALA A 544 44.13 39.88 28.19
N LEU A 545 44.69 40.49 29.23
CA LEU A 545 45.73 41.51 29.08
C LEU A 545 47.01 40.95 28.44
N THR A 546 47.55 39.82 28.92
CA THR A 546 48.73 39.19 28.31
C THR A 546 48.50 38.79 26.84
N LYS A 547 47.27 38.38 26.50
CA LYS A 547 46.89 38.10 25.10
C LYS A 547 46.88 39.38 24.26
N LEU A 548 46.44 40.51 24.80
CA LEU A 548 46.53 41.80 24.10
C LEU A 548 47.98 42.27 23.97
N GLU A 549 48.80 42.16 25.00
CA GLU A 549 50.24 42.51 24.92
C GLU A 549 50.96 41.74 23.82
N THR A 550 50.59 40.47 23.61
CA THR A 550 51.21 39.61 22.59
C THR A 550 50.69 39.92 21.18
N ASN A 551 49.39 40.21 21.03
CA ASN A 551 48.74 40.26 19.71
C ASN A 551 48.38 41.68 19.23
N ASP A 552 48.22 42.64 20.13
CA ASP A 552 47.82 44.03 19.84
C ASP A 552 48.25 44.96 21.00
N MET A 553 49.54 45.29 21.03
CA MET A 553 50.16 46.09 22.09
C MET A 553 49.54 47.48 22.25
N GLU A 554 49.05 48.07 21.16
CA GLU A 554 48.37 49.37 21.20
C GLU A 554 47.06 49.30 22.00
N LEU A 555 46.31 48.20 21.91
CA LEU A 555 45.11 48.00 22.73
C LEU A 555 45.44 47.67 24.20
N SER A 556 46.54 46.96 24.46
CA SER A 556 47.02 46.78 25.84
C SER A 556 47.39 48.11 26.49
N ASP A 557 48.12 48.96 25.76
CA ASP A 557 48.54 50.29 26.21
C ASP A 557 47.34 51.22 26.44
N PHE A 558 46.30 51.09 25.63
CA PHE A 558 45.05 51.79 25.87
C PHE A 558 44.44 51.41 27.22
N VAL A 559 44.32 50.12 27.51
CA VAL A 559 43.71 49.65 28.77
C VAL A 559 44.56 49.98 30.00
N THR A 560 45.89 49.92 29.88
CA THR A 560 46.82 50.01 31.01
C THR A 560 47.34 51.42 31.26
N LEU A 561 47.61 52.20 30.20
CA LEU A 561 48.23 53.53 30.29
C LEU A 561 47.27 54.68 30.02
N HIS A 562 46.28 54.47 29.15
CA HIS A 562 45.37 55.55 28.76
C HIS A 562 44.16 55.66 29.70
N LEU A 563 43.65 54.53 30.20
CA LEU A 563 42.45 54.49 31.04
C LEU A 563 42.79 54.48 32.54
N ASP A 564 42.10 55.32 33.32
CA ASP A 564 42.03 55.22 34.78
C ASP A 564 41.00 54.17 35.25
N ASP A 565 40.95 53.88 36.56
CA ASP A 565 40.02 52.89 37.14
C ASP A 565 38.55 53.22 36.88
N GLN A 566 38.18 54.50 36.91
CA GLN A 566 36.81 54.94 36.68
C GLN A 566 36.42 54.79 35.21
N GLN A 567 37.35 55.04 34.30
CA GLN A 567 37.18 54.91 32.85
C GLN A 567 37.14 53.43 32.43
N ARG A 568 37.99 52.57 33.02
CA ARG A 568 37.94 51.11 32.83
C ARG A 568 36.58 50.55 33.22
N SER A 569 36.06 50.93 34.40
CA SER A 569 34.73 50.50 34.86
C SER A 569 33.61 50.91 33.90
N LYS A 570 33.68 52.13 33.33
CA LYS A 570 32.71 52.59 32.31
C LYS A 570 32.85 51.84 30.99
N LEU A 571 34.05 51.44 30.60
CA LEU A 571 34.30 50.68 29.37
C LEU A 571 33.72 49.26 29.47
N VAL A 572 33.91 48.58 30.61
CA VAL A 572 33.36 47.23 30.87
C VAL A 572 31.84 47.20 30.74
N GLY A 573 31.15 48.30 31.08
CA GLY A 573 29.70 48.42 30.95
C GLY A 573 29.19 48.71 29.53
N ARG A 574 30.06 48.86 28.52
CA ARG A 574 29.63 49.17 27.15
C ARG A 574 29.25 47.91 26.36
N PRO A 575 28.27 48.01 25.45
CA PRO A 575 28.00 46.97 24.48
C PRO A 575 29.25 46.65 23.64
N GLU A 576 29.51 45.37 23.42
CA GLU A 576 30.64 44.89 22.61
C GLU A 576 30.65 45.49 21.20
N ALA A 577 29.47 45.74 20.60
CA ALA A 577 29.37 46.36 19.28
C ALA A 577 29.96 47.78 19.22
N ASP A 578 29.77 48.57 20.28
CA ASP A 578 30.31 49.93 20.37
C ASP A 578 31.84 49.89 20.53
N VAL A 579 32.35 48.87 21.25
CA VAL A 579 33.79 48.62 21.40
C VAL A 579 34.41 48.22 20.08
N VAL A 580 33.77 47.33 19.30
CA VAL A 580 34.21 46.93 17.95
C VAL A 580 34.38 48.13 17.04
N SER A 581 33.41 49.05 17.03
CA SER A 581 33.49 50.28 16.23
C SER A 581 34.58 51.25 16.71
N ALA A 582 34.91 51.23 18.00
CA ALA A 582 35.91 52.11 18.61
C ALA A 582 37.35 51.56 18.62
N LEU A 583 37.56 50.27 18.26
CA LEU A 583 38.90 49.65 18.25
C LEU A 583 39.98 50.46 17.52
N PRO A 584 39.72 51.08 16.34
CA PRO A 584 40.74 51.90 15.67
C PRO A 584 41.13 53.15 16.47
N GLU A 585 40.19 53.76 17.19
CA GLU A 585 40.48 54.91 18.06
C GLU A 585 41.21 54.47 19.32
N PHE A 586 40.83 53.33 19.91
CA PHE A 586 41.50 52.77 21.08
C PHE A 586 42.98 52.50 20.81
N ARG A 587 43.30 51.92 19.65
CA ARG A 587 44.68 51.75 19.19
C ARG A 587 45.44 53.07 19.12
N ARG A 588 44.83 54.12 18.53
CA ARG A 588 45.44 55.46 18.48
C ARG A 588 45.69 56.04 19.87
N PHE A 589 44.76 55.87 20.81
CA PHE A 589 44.90 56.36 22.17
C PHE A 589 45.97 55.62 22.95
N GLY A 590 46.05 54.30 22.83
CA GLY A 590 47.11 53.50 23.46
C GLY A 590 48.49 53.84 22.92
N LYS A 591 48.63 53.98 21.60
CA LYS A 591 49.87 54.46 20.98
C LYS A 591 50.31 55.82 21.53
N SER A 592 49.40 56.79 21.60
CA SER A 592 49.69 58.13 22.14
C SER A 592 50.03 58.10 23.64
N ALA A 593 49.39 57.21 24.41
CA ALA A 593 49.68 57.06 25.83
C ALA A 593 51.10 56.51 26.05
N ARG A 594 51.50 55.52 25.25
CA ARG A 594 52.86 54.96 25.28
C ARG A 594 53.93 55.96 24.86
N GLU A 595 53.66 56.78 23.84
CA GLU A 595 54.56 57.87 23.42
C GLU A 595 54.77 58.89 24.55
N LYS A 596 53.70 59.33 25.23
CA LYS A 596 53.78 60.23 26.38
C LYS A 596 54.52 59.62 27.57
N GLU A 597 54.28 58.35 27.86
CA GLU A 597 54.98 57.65 28.94
C GLU A 597 56.49 57.55 28.64
N ASN A 598 56.86 57.26 27.40
CA ASN A 598 58.26 57.26 26.98
C ASN A 598 58.90 58.66 27.05
N GLU A 599 58.17 59.72 26.72
CA GLU A 599 58.62 61.12 26.87
C GLU A 599 58.81 61.51 28.34
N MET A 600 57.90 61.10 29.23
CA MET A 600 58.04 61.32 30.67
C MET A 600 59.21 60.52 31.25
N ARG A 601 59.39 59.27 30.82
CA ARG A 601 60.53 58.44 31.24
C ARG A 601 61.87 59.01 30.78
N ASN A 602 61.91 59.64 29.61
CA ASN A 602 63.11 60.27 29.06
C ASN A 602 63.38 61.69 29.63
N SER A 603 62.46 62.28 30.42
CA SER A 603 62.60 63.62 31.01
C SER A 603 62.76 63.63 32.54
N ALA A 604 62.79 62.46 33.19
CA ALA A 604 63.08 62.34 34.62
C ALA A 604 64.60 62.43 34.90
N PRO A 605 65.07 63.25 35.87
CA PRO A 605 66.49 63.35 36.21
C PRO A 605 66.99 62.09 36.94
N GLU A 606 68.16 61.59 36.53
CA GLU A 606 68.89 60.54 37.24
C GLU A 606 69.29 61.00 38.65
N SER A 607 68.85 60.28 39.67
CA SER A 607 69.53 60.23 40.98
C SER A 607 69.77 58.78 41.39
N GLU A 608 70.98 58.33 41.08
CA GLU A 608 71.80 57.31 41.73
C GLU A 608 71.34 56.79 43.12
N ALA A 609 71.25 55.48 43.32
CA ALA A 609 72.38 54.62 43.73
C ALA A 609 71.94 53.36 44.50
N ALA A 610 72.65 52.27 44.18
CA ALA A 610 73.04 51.15 45.04
C ALA A 610 71.94 50.15 45.47
N PHE A 611 71.99 48.95 44.89
CA PHE A 611 72.76 47.84 45.47
C PHE A 611 72.90 46.73 44.43
N GLY A 612 74.14 46.42 44.05
CA GLY A 612 74.45 45.26 43.23
C GLY A 612 74.33 43.97 44.03
N ILE A 613 74.04 42.88 43.32
CA ILE A 613 74.61 41.54 43.48
C ILE A 613 74.36 40.82 42.14
N ASP A 614 75.46 40.44 41.49
CA ASP A 614 75.55 39.45 40.41
C ASP A 614 75.09 38.07 40.90
N VAL A 615 74.65 37.20 39.97
CA VAL A 615 75.19 35.84 39.74
C VAL A 615 74.31 35.09 38.72
N GLU A 616 74.94 34.83 37.57
CA GLU A 616 74.95 33.61 36.72
C GLU A 616 73.63 32.92 36.31
N ASP A 617 73.29 33.17 35.04
CA ASP A 617 73.22 32.20 33.94
C ASP A 617 73.34 30.69 34.30
N ALA A 618 72.30 29.89 34.00
CA ALA A 618 72.41 28.68 33.19
C ALA A 618 71.13 27.81 33.18
N ASN A 619 70.91 27.23 32.00
CA ASN A 619 70.24 25.96 31.69
C ASN A 619 68.73 25.91 31.41
N ALA A 620 68.44 26.15 30.14
CA ALA A 620 68.22 25.09 29.14
C ALA A 620 67.31 23.90 29.53
N ARG A 621 66.16 23.88 28.84
CA ARG A 621 65.66 22.79 27.99
C ARG A 621 65.83 21.35 28.49
N GLY A 622 64.66 20.71 28.59
CA GLY A 622 64.45 19.39 28.02
C GLY A 622 64.02 18.36 29.05
N HIS A 623 62.83 17.81 28.87
CA HIS A 623 62.70 16.39 28.57
C HIS A 623 61.25 16.06 28.23
N ASP A 624 61.05 15.65 26.97
CA ASP A 624 59.91 14.88 26.55
C ASP A 624 60.37 13.45 26.23
N LEU A 625 59.42 12.53 26.43
CA LEU A 625 59.33 11.16 25.94
C LEU A 625 60.15 10.04 26.59
N ALA A 626 59.40 9.28 27.38
CA ALA A 626 59.60 7.87 27.64
C ALA A 626 59.52 7.02 26.36
N ARG A 627 60.49 6.10 26.18
CA ARG A 627 60.18 4.70 25.88
C ARG A 627 61.31 3.76 26.26
N VAL A 628 60.85 2.64 26.80
CA VAL A 628 61.52 1.61 27.61
C VAL A 628 61.93 0.41 26.70
N PRO A 629 62.52 -0.66 27.26
CA PRO A 629 63.78 -1.29 26.86
C PRO A 629 63.62 -2.24 25.65
N ARG A 630 64.65 -2.74 24.96
CA ARG A 630 65.87 -3.38 25.44
C ARG A 630 66.82 -3.54 24.26
#